data_AF-A0A9D2JZR0-F1
#
_entry.id   AF-A0A9D2JZR0-F1
#
_cell.length_a   1.000
_cell.length_b   1.000
_cell.length_c   1.000
_cell.angle_alpha   90.00
_cell.angle_beta   90.00
_cell.angle_gamma   90.00
#
_symmetry.space_group_name_H-M   'P 1'
#
loop_
_entity.id
_entity.type
_entity.pdbx_description
1 polymer ?
#
loop_
_entity_poly.entity_id
_entity_poly.type
_entity_poly.pdbx_seq_one_letter_code
_entity_poly.pdbx_strand_id
1 'polypeptide(L)'
;MDVIIVMCLGVLAGKFFFPEKWKRINEILQTVCTVLLIFSMGVMLGSRENFIGEISELGMRSVLFFLIPSVTSVIIVYPLTRIFLDKKSQKKREGE
;
A
#
# COMPACT_ATOMS: atom_id res chain seq x y z
N MET A 1 3.76 18.46 2.37
CA MET A 1 3.21 18.46 1.01
C MET A 1 4.20 17.91 0.00
N ASP A 2 5.49 18.03 0.28
CA ASP A 2 6.61 17.66 -0.60
C ASP A 2 6.59 16.19 -1.02
N VAL A 3 6.26 15.29 -0.09
CA VAL A 3 6.16 13.85 -0.38
C VAL A 3 5.09 13.56 -1.44
N ILE A 4 3.93 14.20 -1.37
CA ILE A 4 2.85 14.01 -2.34
C ILE A 4 3.27 14.52 -3.72
N ILE A 5 3.97 15.66 -3.77
CA ILE A 5 4.50 16.23 -5.01
C ILE A 5 5.53 15.29 -5.64
N VAL A 6 6.45 14.75 -4.84
CA VAL A 6 7.47 13.80 -5.31
C VAL A 6 6.83 12.50 -5.82
N MET A 7 5.80 11.97 -5.14
CA MET A 7 5.06 10.79 -5.61
C MET A 7 4.35 11.06 -6.94
N CYS A 8 3.68 12.21 -7.09
CA CYS A 8 3.04 12.60 -8.34
C CYS A 8 4.06 12.75 -9.48
N LEU A 9 5.18 13.43 -9.24
CA LEU A 9 6.26 13.57 -10.23
C LEU A 9 6.85 12.21 -10.62
N GLY A 10 7.03 11.30 -9.67
CA GLY A 10 7.48 9.93 -9.94
C GLY A 10 6.55 9.15 -10.87
N VAL A 11 5.23 9.28 -10.67
CA VAL A 11 4.21 8.63 -11.54
C VAL A 11 4.22 9.24 -12.95
N LEU A 12 4.32 10.57 -13.05
CA LEU A 12 4.38 11.28 -14.34
C LEU A 12 5.66 10.94 -15.13
N ALA A 13 6.82 10.93 -14.45
CA ALA A 13 8.09 10.54 -15.05
C ALA A 13 8.09 9.06 -15.47
N GLY A 14 7.49 8.19 -14.65
CA GLY A 14 7.30 6.78 -14.98
C GLY A 14 6.45 6.56 -16.25
N LYS A 15 5.41 7.37 -16.47
CA LYS A 15 4.57 7.28 -17.68
C LYS A 15 5.27 7.76 -18.95
N PHE A 16 6.12 8.80 -18.85
CA PHE A 16 6.72 9.44 -20.02
C PHE A 16 8.05 8.81 -20.45
N PHE A 17 8.80 8.19 -19.53
CA PHE A 17 10.22 7.87 -19.75
C PHE A 17 10.62 6.39 -19.63
N PHE A 18 9.70 5.44 -19.36
CA PHE A 18 10.04 4.03 -19.10
C PHE A 18 9.84 3.07 -20.30
N PRO A 19 10.87 2.80 -21.12
CA PRO A 19 10.88 1.65 -22.02
C PRO A 19 11.07 0.34 -21.24
N GLU A 20 10.54 -0.79 -21.76
CA GLU A 20 10.53 -2.11 -21.09
C GLU A 20 11.90 -2.58 -20.59
N LYS A 21 13.00 -2.13 -21.22
CA LYS A 21 14.37 -2.50 -20.85
C LYS A 21 14.81 -2.00 -19.47
N TRP A 22 14.26 -0.86 -19.00
CA TRP A 22 14.61 -0.27 -17.70
C TRP A 22 13.69 -0.72 -16.57
N LYS A 23 12.55 -1.34 -16.91
CA LYS A 23 11.57 -1.84 -15.96
C LYS A 23 12.17 -2.84 -14.98
N ARG A 24 12.97 -3.80 -15.49
CA ARG A 24 13.62 -4.83 -14.67
C ARG A 24 14.66 -4.28 -13.69
N ILE A 25 15.42 -3.25 -14.11
CA ILE A 25 16.39 -2.58 -13.24
C ILE A 25 15.66 -1.78 -12.15
N ASN A 26 14.60 -1.07 -12.52
CA ASN A 26 13.82 -0.30 -11.56
C ASN A 26 13.10 -1.20 -10.54
N GLU A 27 12.62 -2.36 -10.96
CA GLU A 27 11.99 -3.35 -10.07
C GLU A 27 12.99 -3.92 -9.04
N ILE A 28 14.20 -4.26 -9.48
CA ILE A 28 15.27 -4.70 -8.58
C ILE A 28 15.68 -3.57 -7.65
N LEU A 29 15.91 -2.36 -8.18
CA LEU A 29 16.31 -1.20 -7.39
C LEU A 29 15.24 -0.80 -6.37
N GLN A 30 13.96 -0.84 -6.76
CA GLN A 30 12.84 -0.58 -5.86
C GLN A 30 12.77 -1.63 -4.75
N THR A 31 12.97 -2.91 -5.08
CA THR A 31 12.99 -3.98 -4.09
C THR A 31 14.13 -3.80 -3.09
N VAL A 32 15.35 -3.53 -3.59
CA VAL A 32 16.53 -3.27 -2.73
C VAL A 32 16.32 -2.04 -1.87
N CYS A 33 15.84 -0.93 -2.44
CA CYS A 33 15.51 0.28 -1.67
C CYS A 33 14.43 0.00 -0.62
N THR A 34 13.39 -0.76 -0.96
CA THR A 34 12.32 -1.11 -0.02
C THR A 34 12.89 -1.90 1.16
N VAL A 35 13.74 -2.90 0.90
CA VAL A 35 14.39 -3.68 1.95
C VAL A 35 15.28 -2.78 2.82
N LEU A 36 16.09 -1.91 2.22
CA LEU A 36 16.96 -0.99 2.96
C LEU A 36 16.17 0.02 3.80
N LEU A 37 15.05 0.51 3.29
CA LEU A 37 14.17 1.43 4.03
C LEU A 37 13.49 0.74 5.20
N ILE A 38 12.96 -0.47 5.00
CA ILE A 38 12.38 -1.28 6.08
C ILE A 38 13.44 -1.56 7.14
N PHE A 39 14.64 -1.95 6.73
CA PHE A 39 15.76 -2.18 7.64
C PHE A 39 16.12 -0.92 8.44
N SER A 40 16.26 0.22 7.76
CA SER A 40 16.58 1.50 8.39
C SER A 40 15.51 1.93 9.39
N MET A 41 14.23 1.77 9.03
CA MET A 41 13.11 2.05 9.93
C MET A 41 13.13 1.10 11.14
N GLY A 42 13.42 -0.19 10.93
CA GLY A 42 13.58 -1.16 12.00
C GLY A 42 14.72 -0.83 12.98
N VAL A 43 15.88 -0.42 12.46
CA VAL A 43 17.01 0.04 13.29
C VAL A 43 16.65 1.31 14.07
N MET A 44 15.96 2.26 13.43
CA MET A 44 15.52 3.49 14.09
C MET A 44 14.52 3.21 15.23
N LEU A 45 13.68 2.19 15.10
CA LEU A 45 12.75 1.75 16.14
C LEU A 45 13.48 0.99 17.25
N GLY A 46 14.44 0.11 16.92
CA GLY A 46 15.25 -0.63 17.89
C GLY A 46 16.22 0.24 18.70
N SER A 47 16.65 1.38 18.15
CA SER A 47 17.47 2.37 18.85
C SER A 47 16.70 3.21 19.89
N ARG A 48 15.37 3.11 19.94
CA ARG A 48 14.54 3.80 20.93
C ARG A 48 14.40 2.94 22.17
N GLU A 49 15.01 3.39 23.26
CA GLU A 49 14.99 2.76 24.58
C GLU A 49 13.58 2.57 25.18
N ASN A 50 12.61 3.42 24.83
CA ASN A 50 11.21 3.32 25.28
C ASN A 50 10.28 2.61 24.28
N PHE A 51 10.79 2.07 23.17
CA PHE A 51 9.97 1.53 22.09
C PHE A 51 9.07 0.37 22.53
N ILE A 52 9.57 -0.55 23.36
CA ILE A 52 8.78 -1.70 23.85
C ILE A 52 7.65 -1.22 24.78
N GLY A 53 7.91 -0.22 25.62
CA GLY A 53 6.90 0.39 26.50
C GLY A 53 5.82 1.12 25.70
N GLU A 54 6.23 1.93 24.74
CA GLU A 54 5.33 2.64 23.82
C GLU A 54 4.50 1.65 22.97
N ILE A 55 5.08 0.54 22.48
CA ILE A 55 4.33 -0.50 21.77
C ILE A 55 3.31 -1.20 22.66
N SER A 56 3.59 -1.42 23.94
CA SER A 56 2.62 -2.07 24.83
C SER A 56 1.40 -1.19 25.07
N GLU A 57 1.60 0.11 25.27
CA GLU A 57 0.52 1.08 25.52
C GLU A 57 -0.21 1.49 24.22
N LEU A 58 0.52 1.73 23.13
CA LEU A 58 -0.07 2.02 21.82
C LEU A 58 -0.63 0.77 21.13
N GLY A 59 -0.12 -0.41 21.42
CA GLY A 59 -0.47 -1.66 20.72
C GLY A 59 -1.95 -2.00 20.86
N MET A 60 -2.51 -1.85 22.07
CA MET A 60 -3.94 -2.13 22.30
C MET A 60 -4.84 -1.16 21.54
N ARG A 61 -4.50 0.13 21.53
CA ARG A 61 -5.24 1.15 20.75
C ARG A 61 -5.07 0.93 19.25
N SER A 62 -3.86 0.61 18.81
CA SER A 62 -3.53 0.41 17.39
C SER A 62 -4.19 -0.84 16.83
N VAL A 63 -4.30 -1.92 17.61
CA VAL A 63 -5.06 -3.12 17.20
C VAL A 63 -6.53 -2.78 17.02
N LEU A 64 -7.15 -2.03 17.93
CA LEU A 64 -8.55 -1.60 17.77
C LEU A 64 -8.73 -0.69 16.55
N PHE A 65 -7.85 0.28 16.35
CA PHE A 65 -7.86 1.17 15.18
C PHE A 65 -7.47 0.48 13.87
N PHE A 66 -6.83 -0.69 13.92
CA PHE A 66 -6.58 -1.52 12.75
C PHE A 66 -7.78 -2.42 12.45
N LEU A 67 -8.31 -3.11 13.47
CA LEU A 67 -9.35 -4.10 13.29
C LEU A 67 -10.66 -3.45 12.83
N ILE A 68 -11.07 -2.35 13.45
CA ILE A 68 -12.35 -1.69 13.14
C ILE A 68 -12.38 -1.23 11.67
N PRO A 69 -11.44 -0.41 11.17
CA PRO A 69 -11.45 0.03 9.78
C PRO A 69 -11.16 -1.10 8.79
N SER A 70 -10.35 -2.10 9.16
CA SER A 70 -10.06 -3.23 8.27
C SER A 70 -11.29 -4.11 8.05
N VAL A 71 -12.01 -4.45 9.13
CA VAL A 71 -13.28 -5.19 9.05
C VAL A 71 -14.34 -4.37 8.31
N THR A 72 -14.48 -3.08 8.64
CA THR A 72 -15.41 -2.18 7.95
C THR A 72 -15.07 -2.07 6.46
N SER A 73 -13.79 -1.97 6.09
CA SER A 73 -13.34 -1.94 4.70
C SER A 73 -13.75 -3.21 3.96
N VAL A 74 -13.53 -4.40 4.53
CA VAL A 74 -13.95 -5.67 3.93
C VAL A 74 -15.48 -5.77 3.78
N ILE A 75 -16.23 -5.36 4.81
CA ILE A 75 -17.70 -5.34 4.78
C ILE A 75 -18.24 -4.40 3.70
N ILE A 76 -17.57 -3.28 3.42
CA ILE A 76 -17.98 -2.33 2.37
C ILE A 76 -17.55 -2.82 0.98
N VAL A 77 -16.34 -3.37 0.85
CA VAL A 77 -15.81 -3.83 -0.43
C VAL A 77 -16.57 -5.06 -0.92
N TYR A 78 -16.94 -6.00 -0.05
CA TYR A 78 -17.65 -7.24 -0.45
C TYR A 78 -18.97 -7.00 -1.23
N PRO A 79 -19.94 -6.19 -0.75
CA PRO A 79 -21.15 -5.85 -1.49
C PRO A 79 -20.83 -5.00 -2.72
N LEU A 80 -19.82 -4.11 -2.66
CA LEU A 80 -19.42 -3.31 -3.81
C LEU A 80 -18.85 -4.20 -4.92
N THR A 81 -18.03 -5.19 -4.59
CA THR A 81 -17.53 -6.20 -5.54
C THR A 81 -18.68 -7.04 -6.09
N ARG A 82 -19.62 -7.51 -5.27
CA ARG A 82 -20.81 -8.23 -5.72
C ARG A 82 -21.68 -7.39 -6.67
N ILE A 83 -21.94 -6.13 -6.37
CA ILE A 83 -22.80 -5.28 -7.19
C ILE A 83 -22.11 -4.85 -8.49
N PHE A 84 -20.80 -4.57 -8.44
CA PHE A 84 -20.07 -3.99 -9.56
C PHE A 84 -19.48 -5.04 -10.52
N LEU A 85 -19.02 -6.18 -9.99
CA LEU A 85 -18.39 -7.25 -10.78
C LEU A 85 -19.43 -8.19 -11.40
N ASP A 86 -20.53 -8.48 -10.70
CA ASP A 86 -21.59 -9.36 -11.18
C ASP A 86 -22.45 -8.69 -12.27
N LYS A 87 -22.65 -7.36 -12.18
CA LYS A 87 -23.20 -6.54 -13.30
C LYS A 87 -22.34 -6.58 -14.57
N LYS A 88 -21.02 -6.69 -14.42
CA LYS A 88 -20.10 -6.76 -15.57
C LYS A 88 -20.14 -8.12 -16.28
N SER A 89 -20.49 -9.17 -15.54
CA SER A 89 -20.66 -10.54 -16.05
C SER A 89 -21.96 -10.70 -16.86
N GLN A 90 -23.08 -10.11 -16.39
CA GLN A 90 -24.33 -10.14 -17.15
C GLN A 90 -24.28 -9.27 -18.42
N LYS A 91 -23.71 -8.06 -18.36
CA LYS A 91 -23.60 -7.18 -19.53
C LYS A 91 -22.77 -7.75 -20.68
N LYS A 92 -21.90 -8.75 -20.40
CA LYS A 92 -21.10 -9.43 -21.43
C LYS A 92 -21.87 -10.56 -22.14
N ARG A 93 -22.94 -11.11 -21.54
CA ARG A 93 -23.75 -12.18 -22.13
C ARG A 93 -24.96 -11.70 -22.92
N GLU A 94 -25.38 -10.46 -22.72
CA GLU A 94 -26.49 -9.83 -23.47
C GLU A 94 -26.01 -9.04 -24.70
N GLY A 95 -24.69 -9.02 -24.96
CA GLY A 95 -24.06 -8.35 -26.09
C GLY A 95 -23.32 -9.28 -27.05
N GLU A 96 -23.53 -10.60 -26.94
CA GLU A 96 -23.14 -11.61 -27.94
C GLU A 96 -24.38 -12.12 -28.68
#